data_AF-A0A7Y2G8I8-F1
#
_entry.id   AF-A0A7Y2G8I8-F1
#
_cell.length_a   1.000
_cell.length_b   1.000
_cell.length_c   1.000
_cell.angle_alpha   90.00
_cell.angle_beta   90.00
_cell.angle_gamma   90.00
#
_symmetry.space_group_name_H-M   'P 1'
#
loop_
_entity.id
_entity.type
_entity.pdbx_description
1 polymer ?
#
loop_
_entity_poly.entity_id
_entity_poly.type
_entity_poly.pdbx_seq_one_letter_code
_entity_poly.pdbx_strand_id
1 'polypeptide(L)'
;MFDLTNFRLRDMVECSVPLRDLGDDSGSLAELAQRTVHHLHDGFRDADGNRSCALVRFFKTHRYAQLDPDLRSAADRAMGHAPEDPTIPCLTLLGSAGDRPEWNDPARSEGHRVIPLPSERMVERFPMISQLIKQLGLDVARIIRPNTRLMV
;
A
#
# COMPACT_ATOMS: atom_id res chain seq x y z
N MET A 1 8.74 11.38 17.18
CA MET A 1 8.51 12.30 16.06
C MET A 1 9.71 12.18 15.14
N PHE A 2 9.49 12.02 13.85
CA PHE A 2 10.53 11.70 12.88
C PHE A 2 10.50 12.70 11.73
N ASP A 3 11.65 13.28 11.37
CA ASP A 3 11.79 14.17 10.23
C ASP A 3 12.33 13.37 9.04
N LEU A 4 11.56 13.28 7.95
CA LEU A 4 11.95 12.54 6.74
C LEU A 4 13.20 13.12 6.07
N THR A 5 13.47 14.41 6.21
CA THR A 5 14.64 15.06 5.61
C THR A 5 15.94 14.74 6.35
N ASN A 6 15.82 14.28 7.61
CA ASN A 6 16.93 13.92 8.47
C ASN A 6 16.68 12.59 9.19
N PHE A 7 16.07 11.62 8.50
CA PHE A 7 15.69 10.33 9.09
C PHE A 7 16.90 9.39 9.20
N ARG A 8 17.45 9.28 10.40
CA ARG A 8 18.69 8.54 10.68
C ARG A 8 18.40 7.14 11.21
N LEU A 9 19.46 6.34 11.34
CA LEU A 9 19.37 4.97 11.86
C LEU A 9 18.68 4.89 13.23
N ARG A 10 18.92 5.87 14.11
CA ARG A 10 18.23 5.93 15.41
C ARG A 10 16.71 6.05 15.22
N ASP A 11 16.28 6.98 14.37
CA ASP A 11 14.86 7.20 14.08
C ASP A 11 14.24 5.96 13.44
N MET A 12 14.97 5.25 12.58
CA MET A 12 14.52 3.97 12.01
C MET A 12 14.28 2.92 13.10
N VAL A 13 15.19 2.78 14.05
CA VAL A 13 15.04 1.83 15.16
C VAL A 13 13.85 2.23 16.03
N GLU A 14 13.77 3.49 16.46
CA GLU A 14 12.69 4.01 17.29
C GLU A 14 11.32 3.90 16.61
N CYS A 15 11.23 4.23 15.31
CA CYS A 15 10.02 4.10 14.53
C CYS A 15 9.58 2.64 14.37
N SER A 16 10.54 1.71 14.26
CA SER A 16 10.27 0.28 14.07
C SER A 16 9.84 -0.47 15.33
N VAL A 17 10.14 0.04 16.53
CA VAL A 17 9.78 -0.64 17.79
C VAL A 17 8.26 -0.78 17.92
N PRO A 18 7.46 0.31 17.86
CA PRO A 18 6.01 0.18 17.93
C PRO A 18 5.45 -0.73 16.84
N LEU A 19 6.00 -0.68 15.62
CA LEU A 19 5.53 -1.52 14.51
C LEU A 19 5.63 -3.02 14.79
N ARG A 20 6.60 -3.46 15.61
CA ARG A 20 6.71 -4.86 16.03
C ARG A 20 5.59 -5.21 17.00
N ASP A 21 5.36 -4.35 17.99
CA ASP A 21 4.35 -4.56 19.03
C ASP A 21 2.92 -4.47 18.48
N LEU A 22 2.71 -3.68 17.42
CA LEU A 22 1.41 -3.60 16.73
C LEU A 22 0.92 -4.96 16.22
N GLY A 23 1.85 -5.87 15.89
CA GLY A 23 1.54 -7.21 15.39
C GLY A 23 0.88 -8.11 16.43
N ASP A 24 1.36 -8.05 17.67
CA ASP A 24 0.98 -8.96 18.75
C ASP A 24 -0.46 -8.74 19.24
N ASP A 25 -0.97 -7.52 19.10
CA ASP A 25 -2.31 -7.11 19.55
C ASP A 25 -3.35 -6.99 18.41
N SER A 26 -3.04 -7.43 17.19
CA SER A 26 -3.94 -7.24 16.03
C SER A 26 -4.79 -8.48 15.75
N GLY A 27 -6.12 -8.32 15.69
CA GLY A 27 -7.05 -9.39 15.37
C GLY A 27 -7.12 -9.73 13.87
N SER A 28 -6.56 -8.86 13.02
CA SER A 28 -6.50 -9.06 11.57
C SER A 28 -5.38 -8.26 10.91
N LEU A 29 -4.98 -8.68 9.71
CA LEU A 29 -4.01 -7.95 8.89
C LEU A 29 -4.53 -6.55 8.49
N ALA A 30 -5.83 -6.39 8.31
CA ALA A 30 -6.44 -5.09 7.99
C ALA A 30 -6.29 -4.12 9.18
N GLU A 31 -6.53 -4.60 10.40
CA GLU A 31 -6.33 -3.83 11.61
C GLU A 31 -4.86 -3.43 11.79
N LEU A 32 -3.93 -4.38 11.63
CA LEU A 32 -2.50 -4.10 11.67
C LEU A 32 -2.08 -3.05 10.63
N ALA A 33 -2.57 -3.17 9.39
CA ALA A 33 -2.29 -2.23 8.32
C ALA A 33 -2.81 -0.83 8.67
N GLN A 34 -4.01 -0.71 9.22
CA GLN A 34 -4.59 0.57 9.64
C GLN A 34 -3.79 1.21 10.79
N ARG A 35 -3.42 0.42 11.82
CA ARG A 35 -2.58 0.91 12.93
C ARG A 35 -1.20 1.36 12.44
N THR A 36 -0.62 0.62 11.51
CA THR A 36 0.68 0.95 10.89
C THR A 36 0.63 2.29 10.17
N VAL A 37 -0.36 2.52 9.30
CA VAL A 37 -0.44 3.78 8.57
C VAL A 37 -0.70 4.98 9.48
N HIS A 38 -1.49 4.82 10.55
CA HIS A 38 -1.68 5.88 11.55
C HIS A 38 -0.38 6.19 12.28
N HIS A 39 0.36 5.18 12.75
CA HIS A 39 1.66 5.38 13.40
C HIS A 39 2.64 6.14 12.51
N LEU A 40 2.71 5.78 11.22
CA LEU A 40 3.57 6.47 10.27
C LEU A 40 3.08 7.90 9.97
N HIS A 41 1.78 8.07 9.70
CA HIS A 41 1.18 9.37 9.39
C HIS A 41 1.29 10.35 10.56
N ASP A 42 1.17 9.87 11.80
CA ASP A 42 1.32 10.68 13.00
C ASP A 42 2.76 10.85 13.48
N GLY A 43 3.62 9.87 13.20
CA GLY A 43 5.01 9.88 13.61
C GLY A 43 5.88 10.83 12.78
N PHE A 44 5.62 10.95 11.47
CA PHE A 44 6.40 11.79 10.57
C PHE A 44 5.92 13.25 10.60
N ARG A 45 6.82 14.16 10.98
CA ARG A 45 6.55 15.59 11.11
C ARG A 45 7.72 16.43 10.55
N ASP A 46 7.40 17.58 9.97
CA ASP A 46 8.40 18.55 9.53
C ASP A 46 8.94 19.38 10.71
N ALA A 47 9.87 20.30 10.41
CA ALA A 47 10.50 21.17 11.41
C ALA A 47 9.50 22.07 12.17
N ASP A 48 8.35 22.38 11.57
CA ASP A 48 7.28 23.20 12.16
C ASP A 48 6.28 22.36 12.96
N GLY A 49 6.45 21.03 12.99
CA GLY A 49 5.57 20.10 13.69
C GLY A 49 4.31 19.73 12.90
N ASN A 50 4.23 20.05 11.61
CA ASN A 50 3.14 19.61 10.74
C ASN A 50 3.39 18.20 10.21
N ARG A 51 2.34 17.49 9.80
CA ARG A 51 2.48 16.15 9.19
C ARG A 51 3.31 16.24 7.90
N SER A 52 4.40 15.46 7.80
CA SER A 52 5.22 15.44 6.58
C SER A 52 4.54 14.73 5.41
N CYS A 53 3.61 13.82 5.72
CA CYS A 53 2.88 13.04 4.72
C CYS A 53 1.41 13.48 4.70
N ALA A 54 0.93 13.98 3.57
CA ALA A 54 -0.50 14.25 3.42
C ALA A 54 -1.35 12.97 3.46
N LEU A 55 -0.74 11.84 3.09
CA LEU A 55 -1.40 10.55 2.97
C LEU A 55 -0.38 9.40 3.07
N VAL A 56 -0.68 8.39 3.89
CA VAL A 56 0.05 7.13 3.99
C VAL A 56 -0.91 5.98 3.68
N ARG A 57 -0.50 5.06 2.82
CA ARG A 57 -1.32 3.91 2.40
C ARG A 57 -0.55 2.60 2.51
N PHE A 58 -1.26 1.57 2.94
CA PHE A 58 -0.76 0.20 3.02
C PHE A 58 -1.48 -0.66 2.00
N PHE A 59 -0.72 -1.22 1.06
CA PHE A 59 -1.24 -2.15 0.06
C PHE A 59 -0.71 -3.56 0.31
N LYS A 60 -1.55 -4.55 0.01
CA LYS A 60 -1.15 -5.95 -0.11
C LYS A 60 -1.44 -6.45 -1.51
N THR A 61 -0.51 -7.23 -2.06
CA THR A 61 -0.71 -7.87 -3.36
C THR A 61 -1.52 -9.16 -3.19
N HIS A 62 -2.61 -9.26 -3.93
CA HIS A 62 -3.44 -10.46 -4.07
C HIS A 62 -3.56 -10.84 -5.55
N ARG A 63 -3.83 -12.11 -5.85
CA ARG A 63 -4.28 -12.47 -7.20
C ARG A 63 -5.74 -12.04 -7.38
N TYR A 64 -6.11 -11.63 -8.59
CA TYR A 64 -7.49 -11.26 -8.92
C TYR A 64 -8.52 -12.33 -8.49
N ALA A 65 -8.21 -13.61 -8.70
CA ALA A 65 -9.06 -14.74 -8.28
C ALA A 65 -9.37 -14.77 -6.77
N GLN A 66 -8.50 -14.18 -5.94
CA GLN A 66 -8.59 -14.19 -4.47
C GLN A 66 -9.27 -12.93 -3.92
N LEU A 67 -9.66 -11.98 -4.78
CA LEU A 67 -10.39 -10.80 -4.36
C LEU A 67 -11.82 -11.16 -3.95
N ASP A 68 -12.29 -10.55 -2.87
CA ASP A 68 -13.71 -10.57 -2.51
C ASP A 68 -14.57 -9.94 -3.62
N PRO A 69 -15.86 -10.31 -3.74
CA PRO A 69 -16.72 -9.89 -4.85
C PRO A 69 -16.76 -8.38 -5.10
N ASP A 70 -16.75 -7.58 -4.03
CA ASP A 70 -16.78 -6.11 -4.12
C ASP A 70 -15.50 -5.53 -4.72
N LEU A 71 -14.35 -6.07 -4.30
CA LEU A 71 -13.04 -5.67 -4.82
C LEU A 71 -12.86 -6.15 -6.25
N ARG A 72 -13.34 -7.35 -6.57
CA ARG A 72 -13.34 -7.88 -7.93
C ARG A 72 -14.14 -6.98 -8.89
N SER A 73 -15.34 -6.61 -8.49
CA SER A 73 -16.18 -5.67 -9.25
C SER A 73 -15.51 -4.30 -9.43
N ALA A 74 -14.78 -3.82 -8.43
CA ALA A 74 -14.01 -2.58 -8.55
C ALA A 74 -12.82 -2.72 -9.52
N ALA A 75 -12.12 -3.86 -9.51
CA ALA A 75 -11.04 -4.15 -10.45
C ALA A 75 -11.55 -4.23 -11.89
N ASP A 76 -12.70 -4.88 -12.12
CA ASP A 76 -13.34 -4.97 -13.44
C ASP A 76 -13.69 -3.59 -13.99
N ARG A 77 -14.26 -2.71 -13.16
CA ARG A 77 -14.54 -1.32 -13.54
C ARG A 77 -13.27 -0.55 -13.87
N ALA A 78 -12.18 -0.76 -13.12
CA ALA A 78 -10.90 -0.10 -13.39
C ALA A 78 -10.26 -0.57 -14.71
N MET A 79 -10.48 -1.82 -15.12
CA MET A 79 -10.01 -2.38 -16.39
C MET A 79 -10.99 -2.17 -17.55
N GLY A 80 -12.26 -1.87 -17.26
CA GLY A 80 -13.35 -1.81 -18.22
C GLY A 80 -13.96 -3.18 -18.57
N HIS A 81 -13.34 -4.27 -18.13
CA HIS A 81 -13.79 -5.64 -18.29
C HIS A 81 -13.15 -6.55 -17.24
N ALA A 82 -13.70 -7.75 -17.05
CA ALA A 82 -13.05 -8.78 -16.25
C ALA A 82 -11.78 -9.28 -16.97
N PRO A 83 -10.67 -9.53 -16.26
CA PRO A 83 -9.43 -9.97 -16.87
C PRO A 83 -9.57 -11.41 -17.38
N GLU A 84 -8.94 -11.70 -18.51
CA GLU A 84 -8.89 -13.07 -19.05
C GLU A 84 -8.04 -14.00 -18.17
N ASP A 85 -6.96 -13.45 -17.61
CA ASP A 85 -6.09 -14.15 -16.67
C ASP A 85 -6.49 -13.83 -15.22
N PRO A 86 -7.04 -14.80 -14.45
CA PRO A 86 -7.45 -14.57 -13.08
C PRO A 86 -6.27 -14.55 -12.10
N THR A 87 -5.04 -14.79 -12.57
CA THR A 87 -3.82 -14.79 -11.75
C THR A 87 -3.13 -13.44 -11.67
N ILE A 88 -3.63 -12.43 -12.40
CA ILE A 88 -3.03 -11.10 -12.40
C ILE A 88 -2.93 -10.54 -10.97
N PRO A 89 -1.82 -9.86 -10.62
CA PRO A 89 -1.68 -9.25 -9.32
C PRO A 89 -2.54 -7.99 -9.21
N CYS A 90 -3.09 -7.80 -8.03
CA CYS A 90 -3.90 -6.66 -7.65
C CYS A 90 -3.35 -6.09 -6.33
N LEU A 91 -3.03 -4.81 -6.32
CA LEU A 91 -2.70 -4.10 -5.07
C LEU A 91 -4.01 -3.74 -4.39
N THR A 92 -4.28 -4.35 -3.24
CA THR A 92 -5.47 -4.10 -2.43
C THR A 92 -5.12 -3.22 -1.26
N LEU A 93 -5.88 -2.12 -1.09
CA LEU A 93 -5.68 -1.19 0.01
C LEU A 93 -6.22 -1.78 1.32
N LEU A 94 -5.34 -1.93 2.32
CA LEU A 94 -5.70 -2.46 3.64
C LEU A 94 -5.71 -1.39 4.74
N GLY A 95 -4.92 -0.33 4.57
CA GLY A 95 -4.85 0.77 5.53
C GLY A 95 -4.65 2.11 4.82
N SER A 96 -5.30 3.16 5.31
CA SER A 96 -5.14 4.52 4.79
C SER A 96 -5.24 5.56 5.91
N ALA A 97 -4.29 6.49 5.97
CA ALA A 97 -4.26 7.57 6.96
C ALA A 97 -3.88 8.87 6.25
N GLY A 98 -4.66 9.93 6.42
CA GLY A 98 -4.43 11.17 5.69
C GLY A 98 -5.09 12.39 6.33
N ASP A 99 -4.74 13.57 5.80
CA ASP A 99 -5.16 14.85 6.37
C ASP A 99 -6.67 15.10 6.26
N ARG A 100 -7.32 14.48 5.27
CA ARG A 100 -8.77 14.59 5.08
C ARG A 100 -9.52 13.42 5.72
N PRO A 101 -10.64 13.66 6.42
CA PRO A 101 -11.42 12.61 7.08
C PRO A 101 -11.80 11.45 6.14
N GLU A 102 -12.15 11.74 4.88
CA GLU A 102 -12.51 10.73 3.89
C GLU A 102 -11.36 9.81 3.46
N TRP A 103 -10.11 10.17 3.74
CA TRP A 103 -8.93 9.35 3.42
C TRP A 103 -8.57 8.34 4.50
N ASN A 104 -9.19 8.42 5.68
CA ASN A 104 -8.85 7.59 6.84
C ASN A 104 -9.62 6.25 6.88
N ASP A 105 -10.46 5.99 5.86
CA ASP A 105 -11.18 4.74 5.70
C ASP A 105 -10.88 4.14 4.31
N PRO A 106 -10.16 3.00 4.23
CA PRO A 106 -9.90 2.30 2.98
C PRO A 106 -11.15 1.99 2.16
N ALA A 107 -12.29 1.69 2.80
CA ALA A 107 -13.53 1.33 2.11
C ALA A 107 -14.15 2.51 1.34
N ARG A 108 -13.86 3.74 1.79
CA ARG A 108 -14.30 4.98 1.16
C ARG A 108 -13.35 5.48 0.08
N SER A 109 -12.24 4.79 -0.16
CA SER A 109 -11.27 5.20 -1.17
C SER A 109 -11.86 5.07 -2.58
N GLU A 110 -11.91 6.18 -3.30
CA GLU A 110 -12.31 6.20 -4.70
C GLU A 110 -11.12 5.84 -5.60
N GLY A 111 -11.33 4.86 -6.49
CA GLY A 111 -10.35 4.45 -7.51
C GLY A 111 -9.12 3.68 -7.02
N HIS A 112 -8.88 3.59 -5.71
CA HIS A 112 -7.64 2.99 -5.16
C HIS A 112 -7.86 1.86 -4.15
N ARG A 113 -9.11 1.39 -3.96
CA ARG A 113 -9.39 0.18 -3.17
C ARG A 113 -8.67 -1.05 -3.72
N VAL A 114 -8.56 -1.12 -5.04
CA VAL A 114 -7.84 -2.17 -5.76
C VAL A 114 -7.23 -1.58 -7.03
N ILE A 115 -5.98 -1.93 -7.31
CA ILE A 115 -5.26 -1.52 -8.51
C ILE A 115 -4.78 -2.79 -9.22
N PRO A 116 -5.44 -3.22 -10.32
CA PRO A 116 -5.00 -4.37 -11.09
C PRO A 116 -3.73 -4.03 -11.90
N LEU A 117 -2.79 -4.97 -11.94
CA LEU A 117 -1.50 -4.84 -12.65
C LEU A 117 -1.38 -5.90 -13.77
N PRO A 118 -2.19 -5.83 -14.84
CA PRO A 118 -2.25 -6.87 -15.87
C PRO A 118 -1.02 -6.89 -16.79
N SER A 119 -0.30 -5.78 -16.91
CA SER A 119 0.91 -5.66 -17.74
C SER A 119 1.74 -4.45 -17.32
N GLU A 120 3.02 -4.42 -17.68
CA GLU A 120 3.95 -3.31 -17.38
C GLU A 120 3.40 -1.98 -17.92
N ARG A 121 2.91 -2.00 -19.17
CA ARG A 121 2.26 -0.84 -19.81
C ARG A 121 1.07 -0.31 -19.02
N MET A 122 0.33 -1.19 -18.34
CA MET A 122 -0.79 -0.75 -17.50
C MET A 122 -0.28 -0.15 -16.18
N VAL A 123 0.80 -0.68 -15.61
CA VAL A 123 1.44 -0.09 -14.41
C VAL A 123 1.93 1.33 -14.68
N GLU A 124 2.48 1.59 -15.87
CA GLU A 124 2.90 2.92 -16.32
C GLU A 124 1.77 3.97 -16.32
N ARG A 125 0.52 3.53 -16.46
CA ARG A 125 -0.66 4.40 -16.37
C ARG A 125 -1.01 4.83 -14.94
N PHE A 126 -0.35 4.25 -13.94
CA PHE A 126 -0.45 4.64 -12.53
C PHE A 126 0.88 5.30 -12.10
N PRO A 127 1.06 6.62 -12.31
CA PRO A 127 2.34 7.28 -12.12
C PRO A 127 2.95 7.07 -10.74
N MET A 128 2.12 7.11 -9.69
CA MET A 128 2.57 6.90 -8.31
C MET A 128 3.09 5.48 -8.08
N ILE A 129 2.39 4.45 -8.57
CA ILE A 129 2.81 3.05 -8.44
C ILE A 129 4.09 2.80 -9.23
N SER A 130 4.17 3.32 -10.46
CA SER A 130 5.38 3.25 -11.27
C SER A 130 6.60 3.87 -10.60
N GLN A 131 6.43 5.03 -9.96
CA GLN A 131 7.52 5.67 -9.21
C GLN A 131 7.92 4.87 -7.98
N LEU A 132 6.95 4.35 -7.21
CA LEU A 132 7.24 3.53 -6.03
C LEU A 132 8.07 2.29 -6.41
N ILE A 133 7.69 1.57 -7.46
CA ILE A 133 8.40 0.37 -7.92
C ILE A 133 9.85 0.70 -8.28
N LYS A 134 10.05 1.81 -9.03
CA LYS A 134 11.39 2.30 -9.40
C LYS A 134 12.21 2.70 -8.19
N GLN A 135 11.62 3.41 -7.22
CA GLN A 135 12.30 3.85 -5.99
C GLN A 135 12.72 2.67 -5.10
N LEU A 136 11.94 1.58 -5.09
CA LEU A 136 12.30 0.36 -4.39
C LEU A 136 13.36 -0.48 -5.12
N GLY A 137 13.83 -0.05 -6.29
CA GLY A 137 14.77 -0.80 -7.12
C GLY A 137 14.20 -2.11 -7.66
N LEU A 138 12.87 -2.22 -7.73
CA LEU A 138 12.17 -3.42 -8.20
C LEU A 138 11.91 -3.33 -9.69
N ASP A 139 12.03 -4.47 -10.37
CA ASP A 139 11.57 -4.62 -11.75
C ASP A 139 10.06 -4.88 -11.75
N VAL A 140 9.30 -4.10 -12.52
CA VAL A 140 7.84 -4.24 -12.67
C VAL A 140 7.48 -5.67 -13.10
N ALA A 141 8.31 -6.29 -13.95
CA ALA A 141 8.11 -7.66 -14.40
C ALA A 141 8.08 -8.65 -13.22
N ARG A 142 8.87 -8.42 -12.15
CA ARG A 142 8.90 -9.28 -10.96
C ARG A 142 7.67 -9.12 -10.07
N ILE A 143 6.98 -7.99 -10.16
CA ILE A 143 5.74 -7.76 -9.41
C ILE A 143 4.57 -8.40 -10.15
N ILE A 144 4.55 -8.29 -11.48
CA ILE A 144 3.52 -8.90 -12.33
C ILE A 144 3.66 -10.42 -12.36
N ARG A 145 4.91 -10.91 -12.42
CA ARG A 145 5.26 -12.33 -12.46
C ARG A 145 6.26 -12.64 -11.35
N PRO A 146 5.80 -12.79 -10.10
CA PRO A 146 6.67 -13.13 -8.99
C PRO A 146 7.29 -14.52 -9.20
N ASN A 147 8.62 -14.59 -9.14
CA ASN A 147 9.33 -15.85 -9.16
C ASN A 147 9.22 -16.50 -7.76
N THR A 148 8.35 -17.49 -7.62
CA THR A 148 8.10 -18.22 -6.37
C THR A 148 9.30 -19.03 -5.88
N ARG A 149 10.41 -19.12 -6.62
CA ARG A 149 11.65 -19.77 -6.16
C ARG A 149 12.50 -18.92 -5.20
N LEU A 150 12.09 -17.68 -4.90
CA LEU A 150 12.83 -16.77 -4.01
C LEU A 150 12.29 -16.68 -2.57
N MET A 151 11.27 -17.45 -2.22
CA MET A 151 10.86 -17.61 -0.81
C MET A 151 11.67 -18.76 -0.20
N VAL A 152 12.81 -18.42 0.41
CA VAL A 152 13.62 -19.30 1.27
C VAL A 152 13.18 -19.09 2.72
#